data_AF-A0A6A2XT86-F1
#
_entry.id   AF-A0A6A2XT86-F1
#
_cell.length_a   1.000
_cell.length_b   1.000
_cell.length_c   1.000
_cell.angle_alpha   90.00
_cell.angle_beta   90.00
_cell.angle_gamma   90.00
#
_symmetry.space_group_name_H-M   'P 1'
#
loop_
_entity.id
_entity.type
_entity.pdbx_description
1 polymer ?
#
loop_
_entity_poly.entity_id
_entity_poly.type
_entity_poly.pdbx_seq_one_letter_code
_entity_poly.pdbx_strand_id
1 'polypeptide(L)'
;MEKTDSSRRASRNQLNPLPVLAILAKDVGELAAHEKQVFSPILKGWHPLAAGVAVATLHACYANEIKQFISGITELTPDAVQVLRAADKLEKDLVQIAVEDAVDSDDGGKAIIREMPPYEAETAIGNLVKGWIKTRVDRLKEWVDRNLQQEVWSPQANQEGYAPSAVEILRIIDETLDAFFQLPIPTHPALLRDLMVGLDKCLQYYVIKAKSGCGSHTTYIPTMPALTRCEIGSKFQGVWKKKEKLQNSKKRNSQVTTMNGDNSFGVPQLCVRINTLHRIKSEMDVLEKRIITHLRNCESAHKFELTPAACVEGVQQLSEAVAYKIVFHDLSHVLWDGLYIGEPSSSRIDPLLEELERNLLIISDIVHERVRTRIITDIMKASCDGFLLVLLAGGPSRAFTRQDSQIIEDDFKALKDLFWANGDGLPADLIDKFSATARGVLPLFGTDTDTLIERFRCVNLETYGSSAKSRFPLPPTSGQWNPTELNTLLRVLCYRNDETASKFLKKTYNLPKKL
;
A
#
# COMPACT_ATOMS: atom_id res chain seq x y z
N MET A 1 58.88 0.55 29.63
CA MET A 1 57.92 1.36 30.42
C MET A 1 57.93 2.84 30.02
N GLU A 2 59.08 3.50 29.81
CA GLU A 2 59.12 4.93 29.40
C GLU A 2 58.45 5.23 28.05
N LYS A 3 58.63 4.39 27.02
CA LYS A 3 58.01 4.62 25.70
C LYS A 3 56.48 4.53 25.73
N THR A 4 55.94 3.59 26.51
CA THR A 4 54.49 3.38 26.67
C THR A 4 53.83 4.56 27.38
N ASP A 5 54.47 5.13 28.40
CA ASP A 5 54.01 6.35 29.06
C ASP A 5 54.16 7.61 28.19
N SER A 6 55.17 7.66 27.32
CA SER A 6 55.33 8.75 26.35
C SER A 6 54.26 8.73 25.25
N SER A 7 53.89 7.55 24.75
CA SER A 7 52.79 7.34 23.78
C SER A 7 51.44 7.72 24.38
N ARG A 8 51.18 7.29 25.63
CA ARG A 8 49.98 7.67 26.42
C ARG A 8 49.88 9.18 26.69
N ARG A 9 51.01 9.86 26.94
CA ARG A 9 51.04 11.33 27.14
C ARG A 9 50.89 12.09 25.83
N ALA A 10 51.42 11.57 24.72
CA ALA A 10 51.30 12.17 23.41
C ALA A 10 49.88 12.08 22.82
N SER A 11 49.16 10.97 23.05
CA SER A 11 47.77 10.81 22.60
C SER A 11 46.78 11.68 23.38
N ARG A 12 47.04 11.94 24.67
CA ARG A 12 46.23 12.84 25.52
C ARG A 12 46.21 14.30 25.05
N ASN A 13 47.20 14.73 24.26
CA ASN A 13 47.30 16.10 23.74
C ASN A 13 46.74 16.27 22.32
N GLN A 14 46.11 15.24 21.75
CA GLN A 14 45.48 15.31 20.42
C GLN A 14 43.98 15.61 20.52
N LEU A 15 43.44 16.31 19.51
CA LEU A 15 42.03 16.71 19.42
C LEU A 15 41.03 15.54 19.41
N ASN A 16 41.49 14.30 19.18
CA ASN A 16 40.74 13.05 19.36
C ASN A 16 41.70 11.97 19.92
N PRO A 17 41.74 11.75 21.24
CA PRO A 17 42.63 10.75 21.82
C PRO A 17 42.19 9.34 21.41
N LEU A 18 43.10 8.54 20.86
CA LEU A 18 42.81 7.14 20.54
C LEU A 18 42.43 6.36 21.81
N PRO A 19 41.43 5.47 21.73
CA PRO A 19 41.08 4.60 22.85
C PRO A 19 42.30 3.80 23.35
N VAL A 20 42.42 3.63 24.67
CA VAL A 20 43.59 3.00 25.29
C VAL A 20 43.87 1.61 24.74
N LEU A 21 42.83 0.81 24.48
CA LEU A 21 42.98 -0.52 23.91
C LEU A 21 43.40 -0.51 22.44
N ALA A 22 43.02 0.51 21.66
CA ALA A 22 43.51 0.68 20.29
C ALA A 22 45.00 1.05 20.28
N ILE A 23 45.45 1.87 21.24
CA ILE A 23 46.88 2.16 21.44
C ILE A 23 47.62 0.89 21.85
N LEU A 24 47.08 0.13 22.81
CA LEU A 24 47.67 -1.13 23.24
C LEU A 24 47.81 -2.11 22.08
N ALA A 25 46.78 -2.22 21.22
CA ALA A 25 46.84 -3.09 20.05
C ALA A 25 48.00 -2.71 19.12
N LYS A 26 48.18 -1.41 18.88
CA LYS A 26 49.29 -0.88 18.07
C LYS A 26 50.64 -1.19 18.70
N ASP A 27 50.81 -0.91 19.99
CA ASP A 27 52.06 -1.14 20.72
C ASP A 27 52.42 -2.65 20.74
N VAL A 28 51.44 -3.54 20.87
CA VAL A 28 51.63 -5.00 20.79
C VAL A 28 52.07 -5.42 19.38
N GLY A 29 51.48 -4.84 18.33
CA GLY A 29 51.89 -5.11 16.95
C GLY A 29 53.32 -4.64 16.66
N GLU A 30 53.72 -3.47 17.15
CA GLU A 30 55.10 -2.98 17.04
C GLU A 30 56.08 -3.87 17.81
N LEU A 31 55.70 -4.35 18.99
CA LEU A 31 56.50 -5.28 19.78
C LEU A 31 56.68 -6.63 19.05
N ALA A 32 55.62 -7.17 18.46
CA ALA A 32 55.66 -8.41 17.68
C ALA A 32 56.58 -8.28 16.45
N ALA A 33 56.48 -7.16 15.72
CA ALA A 33 57.35 -6.89 14.59
C ALA A 33 58.83 -6.79 15.01
N HIS A 34 59.10 -6.13 16.14
CA HIS A 34 60.45 -6.02 16.68
C HIS A 34 61.00 -7.37 17.15
N GLU A 35 60.19 -8.17 17.85
CA GLU A 35 60.55 -9.50 18.29
C GLU A 35 60.93 -10.41 17.11
N LYS A 36 60.06 -10.45 16.09
CA LYS A 36 60.28 -11.18 14.83
C LYS A 36 61.61 -10.84 14.16
N GLN A 37 61.94 -9.56 14.12
CA GLN A 37 63.12 -9.06 13.39
C GLN A 37 64.42 -9.25 14.15
N VAL A 38 64.41 -9.11 15.48
CA VAL A 38 65.62 -9.04 16.29
C VAL A 38 65.91 -10.33 17.04
N PHE A 39 64.90 -10.90 17.69
CA PHE A 39 65.11 -12.01 18.63
C PHE A 39 64.85 -13.36 18.00
N SER A 40 63.78 -13.50 17.20
CA SER A 40 63.43 -14.81 16.62
C SER A 40 64.56 -15.42 15.77
N PRO A 41 65.34 -14.69 14.94
CA PRO A 41 66.46 -15.27 14.18
C PRO A 41 67.54 -15.91 15.07
N ILE A 42 67.75 -15.37 16.28
CA ILE A 42 68.70 -15.90 17.25
C ILE A 42 68.09 -17.14 17.95
N LEU A 43 66.82 -17.05 18.32
CA LEU A 43 66.11 -18.08 19.06
C LEU A 43 65.72 -19.29 18.20
N LYS A 44 65.70 -19.15 16.87
CA LYS A 44 65.48 -20.26 15.93
C LYS A 44 66.49 -21.41 16.09
N GLY A 45 67.70 -21.12 16.60
CA GLY A 45 68.68 -22.16 16.93
C GLY A 45 68.23 -23.09 18.07
N TRP A 46 67.24 -22.68 18.88
CA TRP A 46 66.73 -23.41 20.04
C TRP A 46 65.29 -23.89 19.86
N HIS A 47 64.46 -23.10 19.16
CA HIS A 47 63.08 -23.45 18.87
C HIS A 47 62.74 -23.07 17.42
N PRO A 48 62.36 -24.03 16.56
CA PRO A 48 62.16 -23.77 15.13
C PRO A 48 61.07 -22.73 14.84
N LEU A 49 60.08 -22.60 15.74
CA LEU A 49 58.96 -21.65 15.65
C LEU A 49 59.04 -20.52 16.68
N ALA A 50 60.22 -19.94 16.88
CA ALA A 50 60.45 -18.94 17.92
C ALA A 50 59.53 -17.70 17.81
N ALA A 51 59.31 -17.18 16.60
CA ALA A 51 58.43 -16.01 16.40
C ALA A 51 56.96 -16.40 16.63
N GLY A 52 56.56 -17.59 16.17
CA GLY A 52 55.21 -18.12 16.38
C GLY A 52 54.83 -18.23 17.87
N VAL A 53 55.75 -18.72 18.71
CA VAL A 53 55.53 -18.81 20.16
C VAL A 53 55.41 -17.43 20.80
N ALA A 54 56.25 -16.46 20.38
CA ALA A 54 56.20 -15.11 20.89
C ALA A 54 54.88 -14.40 20.53
N VAL A 55 54.45 -14.47 19.27
CA VAL A 55 53.19 -13.83 18.85
C VAL A 55 51.96 -14.52 19.43
N ALA A 56 51.99 -15.84 19.66
CA ALA A 56 50.91 -16.53 20.38
C ALA A 56 50.78 -16.03 21.83
N THR A 57 51.91 -15.76 22.49
CA THR A 57 51.92 -15.19 23.85
C THR A 57 51.37 -13.75 23.85
N LEU A 58 51.84 -12.90 22.93
CA LEU A 58 51.35 -11.52 22.79
C LEU A 58 49.85 -11.48 22.46
N HIS A 59 49.40 -12.39 21.60
CA HIS A 59 48.01 -12.57 21.25
C HIS A 59 47.17 -12.92 22.49
N ALA A 60 47.59 -13.92 23.28
CA ALA A 60 46.89 -14.33 24.49
C ALA A 60 46.79 -13.20 25.53
N CYS A 61 47.85 -12.40 25.69
CA CYS A 61 47.84 -11.24 26.58
C CYS A 61 46.81 -10.18 26.16
N TYR A 62 46.80 -9.80 24.87
CA TYR A 62 45.84 -8.83 24.37
C TYR A 62 44.40 -9.40 24.35
N ALA A 63 44.24 -10.70 24.07
CA ALA A 63 42.95 -11.40 24.06
C ALA A 63 42.17 -11.20 25.36
N ASN A 64 42.86 -11.23 26.51
CA ASN A 64 42.20 -11.06 27.82
C ASN A 64 41.57 -9.68 27.97
N GLU A 65 42.27 -8.63 27.53
CA GLU A 65 41.80 -7.25 27.62
C GLU A 65 40.65 -6.99 26.63
N ILE A 66 40.80 -7.44 25.37
CA ILE A 66 39.77 -7.21 24.35
C ILE A 66 38.48 -8.00 24.63
N LYS A 67 38.57 -9.20 25.21
CA LYS A 67 37.39 -9.98 25.60
C LYS A 67 36.59 -9.30 26.71
N GLN A 68 37.26 -8.70 27.70
CA GLN A 68 36.60 -7.90 28.73
C GLN A 68 35.94 -6.64 28.15
N PHE A 69 36.59 -6.01 27.17
CA PHE A 69 35.99 -4.88 26.47
C PHE A 69 34.75 -5.28 25.67
N ILE A 70 34.82 -6.36 24.89
CA ILE A 70 33.69 -6.86 24.08
C ILE A 70 32.48 -7.23 24.96
N SER A 71 32.70 -7.81 26.15
CA SER A 71 31.58 -8.15 27.05
C SER A 71 30.94 -6.92 27.71
N GLY A 72 31.65 -5.80 27.79
CA GLY A 72 31.17 -4.56 28.40
C GLY A 72 30.50 -3.57 27.45
N ILE A 73 30.66 -3.71 26.12
CA ILE A 73 30.09 -2.79 25.13
C ILE A 73 28.66 -3.17 24.75
N THR A 74 27.74 -2.20 24.84
CA THR A 74 26.32 -2.38 24.51
C THR A 74 25.87 -1.55 23.31
N GLU A 75 26.61 -0.49 22.97
CA GLU A 75 26.25 0.47 21.94
C GLU A 75 27.38 0.68 20.92
N LEU A 76 26.98 1.02 19.69
CA LEU A 76 27.90 1.34 18.62
C LEU A 76 28.44 2.77 18.79
N THR A 77 29.63 2.91 19.36
CA THR A 77 30.33 4.20 19.49
C THR A 77 31.56 4.26 18.57
N PRO A 78 32.00 5.46 18.14
CA PRO A 78 33.21 5.60 17.34
C PRO A 78 34.44 4.95 17.99
N ASP A 79 34.58 5.12 19.31
CA ASP A 79 35.67 4.54 20.10
C ASP A 79 35.62 3.01 20.12
N ALA A 80 34.44 2.42 20.29
CA ALA A 80 34.27 0.97 20.26
C ALA A 80 34.65 0.40 18.88
N VAL A 81 34.21 1.04 17.80
CA VAL A 81 34.59 0.58 16.45
C VAL A 81 36.10 0.73 16.21
N GLN A 82 36.73 1.81 16.67
CA GLN A 82 38.18 1.98 16.57
C GLN A 82 38.95 0.88 17.32
N VAL A 83 38.55 0.55 18.56
CA VAL A 83 39.16 -0.54 19.34
C VAL A 83 39.01 -1.88 18.63
N LEU A 84 37.80 -2.21 18.18
CA LEU A 84 37.53 -3.50 17.54
C LEU A 84 38.27 -3.64 16.20
N ARG A 85 38.38 -2.57 15.41
CA ARG A 85 39.18 -2.58 14.17
C ARG A 85 40.67 -2.71 14.43
N ALA A 86 41.19 -2.05 15.46
CA ALA A 86 42.58 -2.19 15.85
C ALA A 86 42.88 -3.62 16.34
N ALA A 87 41.95 -4.23 17.08
CA ALA A 87 42.04 -5.62 17.51
C ALA A 87 42.02 -6.60 16.32
N ASP A 88 41.08 -6.45 15.39
CA ASP A 88 40.99 -7.26 14.18
C ASP A 88 42.26 -7.17 13.32
N LYS A 89 42.79 -5.95 13.14
CA LYS A 89 44.06 -5.75 12.44
C LYS A 89 45.21 -6.45 13.17
N LEU A 90 45.33 -6.25 14.48
CA LEU A 90 46.39 -6.88 15.27
C LEU A 90 46.33 -8.40 15.17
N GLU A 91 45.14 -9.00 15.28
CA GLU A 91 44.96 -10.44 15.11
C GLU A 91 45.52 -10.93 13.78
N LYS A 92 45.12 -10.28 12.67
CA LYS A 92 45.58 -10.63 11.31
C LYS A 92 47.11 -10.50 11.19
N ASP A 93 47.69 -9.42 11.73
CA ASP A 93 49.13 -9.19 11.72
C ASP A 93 49.89 -10.27 12.51
N LEU A 94 49.42 -10.64 13.72
CA LEU A 94 50.04 -11.68 14.55
C LEU A 94 49.91 -13.08 13.94
N VAL A 95 48.73 -13.42 13.42
CA VAL A 95 48.47 -14.70 12.74
C VAL A 95 49.38 -14.82 11.53
N GLN A 96 49.56 -13.74 10.75
CA GLN A 96 50.46 -13.76 9.60
C GLN A 96 51.92 -14.02 10.02
N ILE A 97 52.39 -13.41 11.11
CA ILE A 97 53.74 -13.72 11.63
C ILE A 97 53.86 -15.20 12.01
N ALA A 98 52.86 -15.76 12.69
CA ALA A 98 52.86 -17.18 13.08
C ALA A 98 52.88 -18.13 11.87
N VAL A 99 52.10 -17.81 10.83
CA VAL A 99 52.07 -18.60 9.59
C VAL A 99 53.39 -18.53 8.83
N GLU A 100 53.99 -17.34 8.72
CA GLU A 100 55.29 -17.15 8.05
C GLU A 100 56.43 -17.85 8.79
N ASP A 101 56.36 -17.96 10.12
CA ASP A 101 57.37 -18.67 10.91
C ASP A 101 57.29 -20.19 10.75
N ALA A 102 56.11 -20.71 10.40
CA ALA A 102 55.82 -22.14 10.33
C ALA A 102 55.86 -22.76 8.92
N VAL A 103 56.38 -22.02 7.93
CA VAL A 103 56.47 -22.47 6.53
C VAL A 103 57.23 -23.81 6.40
N ASP A 104 58.28 -24.00 7.20
CA ASP A 104 59.12 -25.20 7.18
C ASP A 104 58.74 -26.22 8.28
N SER A 105 57.59 -26.07 8.93
CA SER A 105 57.12 -26.96 10.01
C SER A 105 56.38 -28.19 9.48
N ASP A 106 56.61 -29.36 10.08
CA ASP A 106 55.91 -30.62 9.76
C ASP A 106 54.39 -30.53 9.95
N ASP A 107 53.92 -29.71 10.90
CA ASP A 107 52.50 -29.49 11.18
C ASP A 107 51.90 -28.28 10.44
N GLY A 108 52.72 -27.55 9.67
CA GLY A 108 52.35 -26.31 8.99
C GLY A 108 51.85 -25.20 9.92
N GLY A 109 52.30 -25.17 11.18
CA GLY A 109 51.94 -24.16 12.18
C GLY A 109 50.60 -24.38 12.88
N LYS A 110 49.95 -25.53 12.65
CA LYS A 110 48.63 -25.85 13.23
C LYS A 110 48.62 -25.81 14.76
N ALA A 111 49.69 -26.25 15.42
CA ALA A 111 49.77 -26.20 16.88
C ALA A 111 49.73 -24.76 17.40
N ILE A 112 50.47 -23.84 16.77
CA ILE A 112 50.54 -22.44 17.19
C ILE A 112 49.23 -21.72 16.92
N ILE A 113 48.62 -21.94 15.75
CA ILE A 113 47.33 -21.32 15.41
C ILE A 113 46.21 -21.76 16.38
N ARG A 114 46.27 -22.98 16.93
CA ARG A 114 45.31 -23.43 17.95
C ARG A 114 45.42 -22.66 19.27
N GLU A 115 46.61 -22.14 19.59
CA GLU A 115 46.85 -21.29 20.76
C GLU A 115 46.40 -19.84 20.53
N MET A 116 46.01 -19.49 19.29
CA MET A 116 45.56 -18.15 18.89
C MET A 116 44.06 -18.16 18.48
N PRO A 117 43.13 -18.42 19.42
CA PRO A 117 41.71 -18.38 19.11
C PRO A 117 41.28 -16.94 18.77
N PRO A 118 40.39 -16.73 17.79
CA PRO A 118 40.03 -15.39 17.34
C PRO A 118 39.45 -14.54 18.48
N TYR A 119 39.74 -13.24 18.43
CA TYR A 119 39.20 -12.19 19.29
C TYR A 119 37.71 -11.93 19.03
N GLU A 120 37.16 -12.39 17.91
CA GLU A 120 35.78 -12.18 17.49
C GLU A 120 35.39 -10.70 17.28
N ALA A 121 36.38 -9.85 16.99
CA ALA A 121 36.18 -8.41 16.85
C ALA A 121 35.23 -8.04 15.70
N GLU A 122 35.34 -8.70 14.53
CA GLU A 122 34.40 -8.49 13.41
C GLU A 122 32.97 -8.90 13.77
N THR A 123 32.80 -10.02 14.50
CA THR A 123 31.49 -10.48 14.99
C THR A 123 30.89 -9.48 15.99
N ALA A 124 31.71 -8.95 16.90
CA ALA A 124 31.29 -7.91 17.85
C ALA A 124 30.82 -6.65 17.12
N ILE A 125 31.57 -6.16 16.11
CA ILE A 125 31.14 -5.03 15.27
C ILE A 125 29.81 -5.34 14.60
N GLY A 126 29.66 -6.52 13.99
CA GLY A 126 28.41 -6.93 13.33
C GLY A 126 27.21 -6.92 14.26
N ASN A 127 27.36 -7.40 15.50
CA ASN A 127 26.30 -7.40 16.50
C ASN A 127 25.92 -5.98 16.96
N LEU A 128 26.90 -5.11 17.17
CA LEU A 128 26.66 -3.70 17.52
C LEU A 128 25.92 -2.96 16.40
N VAL A 129 26.31 -3.18 15.14
CA VAL A 129 25.61 -2.60 13.98
C VAL A 129 24.18 -3.13 13.88
N LYS A 130 23.94 -4.42 14.11
CA LYS A 130 22.57 -4.96 14.16
C LYS A 130 21.73 -4.32 15.26
N GLY A 131 22.29 -4.10 16.45
CA GLY A 131 21.64 -3.37 17.54
C GLY A 131 21.33 -1.92 17.16
N TRP A 132 22.26 -1.24 16.49
CA TRP A 132 22.06 0.10 15.95
C TRP A 132 20.95 0.15 14.89
N ILE A 133 20.94 -0.79 13.93
CA ILE A 133 19.89 -0.90 12.90
C ILE A 133 18.53 -1.07 13.57
N LYS A 134 18.41 -1.99 14.53
CA LYS A 134 17.17 -2.22 15.27
C LYS A 134 16.67 -0.94 15.92
N THR A 135 17.55 -0.23 16.63
CA THR A 135 17.21 1.03 17.31
C THR A 135 16.73 2.10 16.32
N ARG A 136 17.38 2.22 15.16
CA ARG A 136 16.98 3.16 14.10
C ARG A 136 15.62 2.83 13.49
N VAL A 137 15.38 1.55 13.21
CA VAL A 137 14.12 1.06 12.64
C VAL A 137 12.96 1.22 13.63
N ASP A 138 13.16 0.87 14.91
CA ASP A 138 12.15 1.03 15.96
C ASP A 138 11.79 2.51 16.13
N ARG A 139 12.78 3.40 16.15
CA ARG A 139 12.56 4.85 16.20
C ARG A 139 11.82 5.36 14.95
N LEU A 140 12.18 4.89 13.76
CA LEU A 140 11.49 5.27 12.52
C LEU A 140 10.00 4.89 12.57
N LYS A 141 9.68 3.71 13.10
CA LYS A 141 8.28 3.29 13.29
C LYS A 141 7.52 4.22 14.23
N GLU A 142 8.11 4.66 15.33
CA GLU A 142 7.51 5.66 16.23
C GLU A 142 7.31 7.03 15.53
N TRP A 143 8.24 7.43 14.66
CA TRP A 143 8.09 8.63 13.83
C TRP A 143 6.94 8.48 12.83
N VAL A 144 6.77 7.30 12.21
CA VAL A 144 5.62 7.01 11.34
C VAL A 144 4.31 7.21 12.10
N ASP A 145 4.20 6.62 13.29
CA ASP A 145 2.99 6.75 14.11
C ASP A 145 2.69 8.20 14.51
N ARG A 146 3.70 8.95 14.96
CA ARG A 146 3.53 10.36 15.35
C ARG A 146 3.17 11.26 14.18
N ASN A 147 3.84 11.10 13.04
CA ASN A 147 3.55 11.92 11.86
C ASN A 147 2.14 11.63 11.33
N LEU A 148 1.74 10.37 11.23
CA LEU A 148 0.40 10.01 10.74
C LEU A 148 -0.73 10.46 11.68
N GLN A 149 -0.49 10.52 12.99
CA GLN A 149 -1.45 11.07 13.96
C GLN A 149 -1.68 12.58 13.79
N GLN A 150 -0.67 13.30 13.32
CA GLN A 150 -0.73 14.75 13.12
C GLN A 150 -1.14 15.12 11.68
N GLU A 151 -1.24 14.15 10.78
CA GLU A 151 -1.47 14.40 9.36
C GLU A 151 -2.92 14.80 9.08
N VAL A 152 -3.08 15.96 8.43
CA VAL A 152 -4.38 16.55 8.09
C VAL A 152 -4.82 16.16 6.67
N TRP A 153 -3.87 15.74 5.82
CA TRP A 153 -4.11 15.37 4.42
C TRP A 153 -4.64 16.54 3.58
N SER A 154 -4.00 17.69 3.72
CA SER A 154 -4.39 18.91 3.02
C SER A 154 -3.86 18.95 1.57
N PRO A 155 -4.72 19.19 0.56
CA PRO A 155 -4.28 19.34 -0.83
C PRO A 155 -3.33 20.53 -1.04
N GLN A 156 -3.46 21.57 -0.22
CA GLN A 156 -2.67 22.80 -0.34
C GLN A 156 -1.30 22.70 0.34
N ALA A 157 -0.92 21.53 0.87
CA ALA A 157 0.34 21.36 1.58
C ALA A 157 1.57 21.54 0.66
N ASN A 158 1.46 21.20 -0.63
CA ASN A 158 2.47 21.43 -1.67
C ASN A 158 1.85 21.39 -3.07
N GLN A 159 2.63 21.77 -4.08
CA GLN A 159 2.18 21.84 -5.48
C GLN A 159 1.74 20.48 -6.06
N GLU A 160 2.30 19.37 -5.59
CA GLU A 160 1.98 18.01 -6.06
C GLU A 160 0.90 17.32 -5.19
N GLY A 161 0.37 18.01 -4.18
CA GLY A 161 -0.72 17.53 -3.33
C GLY A 161 -0.44 16.23 -2.57
N TYR A 162 0.79 15.96 -2.12
CA TYR A 162 1.11 14.81 -1.23
C TYR A 162 1.30 15.23 0.23
N ALA A 163 1.26 14.28 1.17
CA ALA A 163 1.36 14.55 2.60
C ALA A 163 2.79 14.93 3.03
N PRO A 164 2.98 16.01 3.83
CA PRO A 164 4.27 16.36 4.42
C PRO A 164 4.89 15.22 5.24
N SER A 165 4.07 14.40 5.90
CA SER A 165 4.54 13.23 6.64
C SER A 165 5.39 12.27 5.79
N ALA A 166 5.08 12.09 4.50
CA ALA A 166 5.87 11.22 3.64
C ALA A 166 7.26 11.80 3.36
N VAL A 167 7.37 13.11 3.17
CA VAL A 167 8.66 13.79 2.96
C VAL A 167 9.56 13.59 4.18
N GLU A 168 9.01 13.79 5.37
CA GLU A 168 9.76 13.64 6.61
C GLU A 168 10.23 12.19 6.83
N ILE A 169 9.36 11.21 6.60
CA ILE A 169 9.75 9.79 6.72
C ILE A 169 10.82 9.42 5.70
N LEU A 170 10.71 9.86 4.45
CA LEU A 170 11.73 9.62 3.42
C LEU A 170 13.06 10.30 3.75
N ARG A 171 13.03 11.52 4.32
CA ARG A 171 14.22 12.22 4.81
C ARG A 171 14.91 11.45 5.94
N ILE A 172 14.16 10.93 6.92
CA ILE A 172 14.74 10.15 8.02
C ILE A 172 15.38 8.85 7.49
N ILE A 173 14.75 8.21 6.49
CA ILE A 173 15.31 7.02 5.82
C ILE A 173 16.62 7.37 5.12
N ASP A 174 16.65 8.51 4.41
CA ASP A 174 17.83 9.02 3.77
C ASP A 174 18.99 9.22 4.75
N GLU A 175 18.74 9.97 5.82
CA GLU A 175 19.73 10.22 6.87
C GLU A 175 20.21 8.94 7.56
N THR A 176 19.34 7.93 7.66
CA THR A 176 19.71 6.62 8.22
C THR A 176 20.63 5.85 7.28
N LEU A 177 20.40 5.90 5.96
CA LEU A 177 21.28 5.29 4.96
C LEU A 177 22.64 5.99 4.93
N ASP A 178 22.67 7.32 4.93
CA ASP A 178 23.91 8.10 4.98
C ASP A 178 24.71 7.78 6.24
N ALA A 179 24.06 7.77 7.40
CA ALA A 179 24.69 7.40 8.66
C ALA A 179 25.23 5.96 8.63
N PHE A 180 24.51 5.02 8.01
CA PHE A 180 24.97 3.65 7.84
C PHE A 180 26.24 3.58 7.00
N PHE A 181 26.29 4.21 5.82
CA PHE A 181 27.48 4.17 4.96
C PHE A 181 28.68 4.93 5.53
N GLN A 182 28.47 5.86 6.45
CA GLN A 182 29.55 6.53 7.19
C GLN A 182 30.16 5.65 8.29
N LEU A 183 29.51 4.53 8.66
CA LEU A 183 30.07 3.63 9.68
C LEU A 183 31.39 3.04 9.17
N PRO A 184 32.47 3.07 9.97
CA PRO A 184 33.78 2.60 9.55
C PRO A 184 33.88 1.06 9.62
N ILE A 185 32.97 0.34 8.97
CA ILE A 185 32.89 -1.14 9.01
C ILE A 185 33.32 -1.78 7.69
N PRO A 186 33.97 -2.96 7.73
CA PRO A 186 34.41 -3.67 6.52
C PRO A 186 33.26 -4.38 5.78
N THR A 187 32.16 -4.72 6.47
CA THR A 187 31.09 -5.61 5.99
C THR A 187 29.76 -4.90 5.70
N HIS A 188 29.81 -3.71 5.08
CA HIS A 188 28.61 -2.97 4.66
C HIS A 188 27.60 -3.83 3.85
N PRO A 189 28.01 -4.60 2.82
CA PRO A 189 27.05 -5.35 2.01
C PRO A 189 26.26 -6.41 2.78
N ALA A 190 26.90 -7.08 3.75
CA ALA A 190 26.26 -8.15 4.52
C ALA A 190 25.17 -7.64 5.48
N LEU A 191 25.39 -6.45 6.06
CA LEU A 191 24.48 -5.84 7.04
C LEU A 191 23.46 -4.89 6.41
N LEU A 192 23.72 -4.41 5.20
CA LEU A 192 22.80 -3.56 4.46
C LEU A 192 21.45 -4.25 4.25
N ARG A 193 21.44 -5.57 4.04
CA ARG A 193 20.20 -6.34 3.88
C ARG A 193 19.27 -6.18 5.10
N ASP A 194 19.82 -6.30 6.30
CA ASP A 194 19.05 -6.20 7.54
C ASP A 194 18.44 -4.80 7.70
N LEU A 195 19.21 -3.77 7.35
CA LEU A 195 18.74 -2.38 7.33
C LEU A 195 17.61 -2.19 6.31
N MET A 196 17.83 -2.61 5.06
CA MET A 196 16.86 -2.47 3.97
C MET A 196 15.54 -3.15 4.29
N VAL A 197 15.56 -4.37 4.82
CA VAL A 197 14.35 -5.07 5.26
C VAL A 197 13.62 -4.31 6.36
N GLY A 198 14.33 -3.71 7.30
CA GLY A 198 13.75 -2.89 8.37
C GLY A 198 13.09 -1.61 7.84
N LEU A 199 13.77 -0.89 6.94
CA LEU A 199 13.26 0.33 6.31
C LEU A 199 12.05 0.05 5.41
N ASP A 200 12.11 -1.00 4.60
CA ASP A 200 11.01 -1.43 3.72
C ASP A 200 9.76 -1.79 4.53
N LYS A 201 9.90 -2.53 5.64
CA LYS A 201 8.78 -2.82 6.55
C LYS A 201 8.20 -1.56 7.19
N CYS A 202 9.02 -0.57 7.55
CA CYS A 202 8.53 0.69 8.11
C CYS A 202 7.75 1.53 7.10
N LEU A 203 8.22 1.60 5.86
CA LEU A 203 7.49 2.28 4.79
C LEU A 203 6.21 1.53 4.42
N GLN A 204 6.24 0.21 4.30
CA GLN A 204 5.04 -0.59 4.13
C GLN A 204 4.03 -0.33 5.24
N TYR A 205 4.49 -0.25 6.50
CA TYR A 205 3.64 0.08 7.64
C TYR A 205 3.00 1.46 7.51
N TYR A 206 3.77 2.47 7.07
CA TYR A 206 3.24 3.81 6.75
C TYR A 206 2.12 3.72 5.72
N VAL A 207 2.34 3.00 4.61
CA VAL A 207 1.36 2.85 3.52
C VAL A 207 0.06 2.20 4.03
N ILE A 208 0.17 1.14 4.82
CA ILE A 208 -0.97 0.45 5.41
C ILE A 208 -1.76 1.37 6.34
N LYS A 209 -1.08 2.12 7.21
CA LYS A 209 -1.76 3.05 8.12
C LYS A 209 -2.36 4.26 7.41
N ALA A 210 -1.70 4.82 6.40
CA ALA A 210 -2.22 5.93 5.61
C ALA A 210 -3.57 5.58 4.94
N LYS A 211 -3.75 4.32 4.54
CA LYS A 211 -4.99 3.79 3.97
C LYS A 211 -6.09 3.49 5.02
N SER A 212 -5.71 3.24 6.27
CA SER A 212 -6.67 2.84 7.30
C SER A 212 -7.78 3.89 7.48
N GLY A 213 -9.03 3.42 7.63
CA GLY A 213 -10.19 4.31 7.78
C GLY A 213 -10.71 4.98 6.50
N CYS A 214 -10.14 4.70 5.32
CA CYS A 214 -10.59 5.31 4.05
C CYS A 214 -11.84 4.64 3.43
N GLY A 215 -12.36 3.58 4.04
CA GLY A 215 -13.46 2.77 3.51
C GLY A 215 -13.03 1.83 2.38
N SER A 216 -14.00 1.10 1.85
CA SER A 216 -13.88 0.19 0.71
C SER A 216 -14.98 0.46 -0.31
N HIS A 217 -14.90 -0.12 -1.52
CA HIS A 217 -15.98 -0.02 -2.51
C HIS A 217 -17.34 -0.46 -1.96
N THR A 218 -17.38 -1.52 -1.12
CA THR A 218 -18.62 -2.02 -0.50
C THR A 218 -19.17 -1.12 0.60
N THR A 219 -18.39 -0.17 1.11
CA THR A 219 -18.80 0.70 2.23
C THR A 219 -19.91 1.66 1.81
N TYR A 220 -19.92 2.09 0.56
CA TYR A 220 -20.80 3.18 0.09
C TYR A 220 -22.02 2.69 -0.70
N ILE A 221 -22.00 1.47 -1.23
CA ILE A 221 -23.12 0.94 -2.03
C ILE A 221 -24.36 0.75 -1.13
N PRO A 222 -25.53 1.32 -1.50
CA PRO A 222 -26.74 1.19 -0.69
C PRO A 222 -27.25 -0.26 -0.71
N THR A 223 -27.90 -0.65 0.39
CA THR A 223 -28.55 -1.96 0.47
C THR A 223 -29.70 -2.03 -0.54
N MET A 224 -29.76 -3.12 -1.30
CA MET A 224 -30.82 -3.30 -2.29
C MET A 224 -32.20 -3.32 -1.64
N PRO A 225 -33.17 -2.54 -2.14
CA PRO A 225 -34.52 -2.54 -1.63
C PRO A 225 -35.20 -3.89 -1.90
N ALA A 226 -36.18 -4.21 -1.06
CA ALA A 226 -37.01 -5.40 -1.25
C ALA A 226 -37.77 -5.33 -2.60
N LEU A 227 -37.95 -6.50 -3.21
CA LEU A 227 -38.60 -6.62 -4.51
C LEU A 227 -40.08 -6.25 -4.41
N THR A 228 -40.48 -5.27 -5.23
CA THR A 228 -41.85 -4.82 -5.40
C THR A 228 -42.25 -4.92 -6.87
N ARG A 229 -43.55 -4.91 -7.16
CA ARG A 229 -44.08 -4.73 -8.53
C ARG A 229 -44.72 -3.36 -8.69
N CYS A 230 -44.68 -2.78 -9.89
CA CYS A 230 -45.29 -1.47 -10.15
C CYS A 230 -46.79 -1.40 -9.81
N GLU A 231 -47.20 -0.27 -9.22
CA GLU A 231 -48.60 0.12 -9.09
C GLU A 231 -49.05 0.81 -10.37
N ILE A 232 -49.98 0.19 -11.09
CA ILE A 232 -50.49 0.70 -12.35
C ILE A 232 -51.57 1.73 -12.04
N GLY A 233 -51.29 2.99 -12.31
CA GLY A 233 -52.27 4.07 -12.24
C GLY A 233 -53.34 3.86 -13.31
N SER A 234 -54.60 3.82 -12.91
CA SER A 234 -55.72 3.80 -13.87
C SER A 234 -55.80 5.17 -14.53
N LYS A 235 -55.57 5.26 -15.84
CA LYS A 235 -55.57 6.51 -16.64
C LYS A 235 -56.95 7.22 -16.72
N PHE A 236 -57.92 6.86 -15.86
CA PHE A 236 -59.30 7.37 -15.84
C PHE A 236 -59.65 8.20 -14.58
N GLN A 237 -58.70 8.94 -14.00
CA GLN A 237 -59.01 9.98 -13.01
C GLN A 237 -58.68 11.38 -13.53
N GLY A 238 -59.26 11.72 -14.68
CA GLY A 238 -59.16 13.05 -15.30
C GLY A 238 -60.07 14.14 -14.72
N VAL A 239 -60.86 13.88 -13.66
CA VAL A 239 -61.84 14.88 -13.16
C VAL A 239 -61.91 14.94 -11.63
N TRP A 240 -60.79 14.76 -10.92
CA TRP A 240 -60.69 15.34 -9.58
C TRP A 240 -59.24 15.64 -9.26
N LYS A 241 -58.89 16.94 -9.34
CA LYS A 241 -57.71 17.50 -8.67
C LYS A 241 -57.93 17.36 -7.17
N LYS A 242 -57.78 16.14 -6.65
CA LYS A 242 -57.43 15.96 -5.26
C LYS A 242 -56.00 16.45 -5.20
N LYS A 243 -55.84 17.68 -4.70
CA LYS A 243 -54.57 18.23 -4.25
C LYS A 243 -54.09 17.28 -3.15
N GLU A 244 -53.45 16.17 -3.54
CA GLU A 244 -52.62 15.41 -2.63
C GLU A 244 -51.58 16.43 -2.19
N LYS A 245 -51.80 16.96 -0.99
CA LYS A 245 -50.78 17.65 -0.23
C LYS A 245 -49.52 16.84 -0.46
N LEU A 246 -48.42 17.50 -0.83
CA LEU A 246 -47.08 17.05 -0.47
C LEU A 246 -47.23 16.56 0.98
N GLN A 247 -47.41 15.25 1.17
CA GLN A 247 -47.16 14.67 2.46
C GLN A 247 -45.68 14.91 2.55
N ASN A 248 -45.34 15.93 3.37
CA ASN A 248 -44.01 16.19 3.85
C ASN A 248 -43.25 14.90 3.74
N SER A 249 -42.18 14.88 2.94
CA SER A 249 -41.17 13.87 3.12
C SER A 249 -40.83 13.97 4.60
N LYS A 250 -41.49 13.12 5.41
CA LYS A 250 -40.94 12.69 6.67
C LYS A 250 -39.61 12.21 6.20
N LYS A 251 -38.56 13.01 6.44
CA LYS A 251 -37.15 12.66 6.30
C LYS A 251 -37.14 11.17 6.48
N ARG A 252 -37.13 10.44 5.36
CA ARG A 252 -37.07 8.99 5.42
C ARG A 252 -35.64 8.88 5.84
N ASN A 253 -35.42 8.78 7.15
CA ASN A 253 -34.11 8.74 7.74
C ASN A 253 -33.32 7.84 6.82
N SER A 254 -32.34 8.46 6.16
CA SER A 254 -31.39 7.79 5.29
C SER A 254 -31.10 6.47 6.01
N GLN A 255 -31.58 5.36 5.44
CA GLN A 255 -31.22 4.04 5.93
C GLN A 255 -29.80 3.69 5.44
N VAL A 256 -28.94 4.70 5.34
CA VAL A 256 -27.55 4.53 5.75
C VAL A 256 -27.63 4.33 7.25
N THR A 257 -27.56 3.09 7.68
CA THR A 257 -27.17 2.74 9.04
C THR A 257 -25.97 3.62 9.40
N THR A 258 -26.20 4.72 10.12
CA THR A 258 -25.19 5.47 10.85
C THR A 258 -24.70 4.57 11.97
N MET A 259 -23.90 3.58 11.61
CA MET A 259 -22.95 2.93 12.49
C MET A 259 -21.60 3.55 12.12
N ASN A 260 -21.14 4.43 13.02
CA ASN A 260 -19.92 5.24 13.01
C ASN A 260 -20.10 6.64 12.40
N GLY A 261 -20.12 7.63 13.29
CA GLY A 261 -20.25 9.04 12.94
C GLY A 261 -19.09 9.58 12.12
N ASP A 262 -19.39 10.58 11.29
CA ASP A 262 -18.63 11.78 10.87
C ASP A 262 -17.08 11.75 10.72
N ASN A 263 -16.43 10.60 10.75
CA ASN A 263 -14.99 10.43 10.63
C ASN A 263 -14.57 9.98 9.21
N SER A 264 -15.46 10.06 8.21
CA SER A 264 -15.09 9.69 6.85
C SER A 264 -14.26 10.81 6.22
N PHE A 265 -13.06 10.49 5.75
CA PHE A 265 -12.20 11.44 5.03
C PHE A 265 -12.91 11.97 3.78
N GLY A 266 -12.79 13.28 3.53
CA GLY A 266 -13.30 13.90 2.30
C GLY A 266 -12.52 13.44 1.07
N VAL A 267 -13.16 13.54 -0.11
CA VAL A 267 -12.51 13.21 -1.40
C VAL A 267 -11.14 13.88 -1.57
N PRO A 268 -10.95 15.19 -1.30
CA PRO A 268 -9.63 15.82 -1.39
C PRO A 268 -8.56 15.15 -0.52
N GLN A 269 -8.91 14.74 0.70
CA GLN A 269 -7.98 14.07 1.62
C GLN A 269 -7.62 12.66 1.16
N LEU A 270 -8.54 11.96 0.49
CA LEU A 270 -8.28 10.65 -0.12
C LEU A 270 -7.37 10.81 -1.34
N CYS A 271 -7.56 11.85 -2.14
CA CYS A 271 -6.67 12.19 -3.26
C CYS A 271 -5.24 12.48 -2.79
N VAL A 272 -5.06 13.23 -1.71
CA VAL A 272 -3.74 13.49 -1.13
C VAL A 272 -3.05 12.20 -0.71
N ARG A 273 -3.78 11.25 -0.11
CA ARG A 273 -3.24 9.92 0.22
C ARG A 273 -2.78 9.17 -1.02
N ILE A 274 -3.57 9.20 -2.09
CA ILE A 274 -3.21 8.56 -3.36
C ILE A 274 -1.91 9.16 -3.92
N ASN A 275 -1.80 10.48 -3.95
CA ASN A 275 -0.57 11.17 -4.37
C ASN A 275 0.62 10.82 -3.47
N THR A 276 0.39 10.70 -2.17
CA THR A 276 1.41 10.31 -1.18
C THR A 276 1.95 8.91 -1.47
N LEU A 277 1.08 7.93 -1.73
CA LEU A 277 1.51 6.57 -2.09
C LEU A 277 2.24 6.53 -3.43
N HIS A 278 1.78 7.33 -4.40
CA HIS A 278 2.50 7.49 -5.67
C HIS A 278 3.90 8.05 -5.46
N ARG A 279 4.03 9.10 -4.65
CA ARG A 279 5.31 9.75 -4.33
C ARG A 279 6.27 8.79 -3.66
N ILE A 280 5.82 8.07 -2.62
CA ILE A 280 6.64 7.07 -1.93
C ILE A 280 7.17 6.04 -2.93
N LYS A 281 6.30 5.52 -3.81
CA LYS A 281 6.72 4.58 -4.85
C LYS A 281 7.79 5.17 -5.77
N SER A 282 7.64 6.41 -6.25
CA SER A 282 8.64 7.03 -7.13
C SER A 282 9.97 7.28 -6.44
N GLU A 283 9.95 7.54 -5.13
CA GLU A 283 11.16 7.75 -4.35
C GLU A 283 11.92 6.45 -4.09
N MET A 284 11.25 5.29 -4.09
CA MET A 284 11.95 4.00 -3.95
C MET A 284 12.95 3.80 -5.08
N ASP A 285 12.57 4.14 -6.33
CA ASP A 285 13.46 4.04 -7.49
C ASP A 285 14.70 4.96 -7.35
N VAL A 286 14.56 6.11 -6.68
CA VAL A 286 15.65 7.05 -6.41
C VAL A 286 16.58 6.53 -5.32
N LEU A 287 16.01 6.03 -4.21
CA LEU A 287 16.76 5.43 -3.10
C LEU A 287 17.60 4.24 -3.58
N GLU A 288 17.01 3.35 -4.39
CA GLU A 288 17.70 2.18 -4.93
C GLU A 288 18.92 2.56 -5.78
N LYS A 289 18.78 3.54 -6.69
CA LYS A 289 19.89 4.04 -7.51
C LYS A 289 21.03 4.59 -6.67
N ARG A 290 20.69 5.30 -5.59
CA ARG A 290 21.70 5.86 -4.68
C ARG A 290 22.42 4.77 -3.89
N ILE A 291 21.70 3.76 -3.40
CA ILE A 291 22.30 2.60 -2.72
C ILE A 291 23.29 1.87 -3.65
N ILE A 292 22.91 1.66 -4.91
CA ILE A 292 23.81 1.07 -5.94
C ILE A 292 25.09 1.90 -6.08
N THR A 293 24.96 3.23 -6.08
CA THR A 293 26.09 4.16 -6.17
C THR A 293 27.02 4.03 -4.95
N HIS A 294 26.48 3.95 -3.74
CA HIS A 294 27.29 3.73 -2.52
C HIS A 294 28.02 2.38 -2.51
N LEU A 295 27.41 1.34 -3.10
CA LEU A 295 27.99 0.01 -3.19
C LEU A 295 28.99 -0.15 -4.36
N ARG A 296 29.33 0.92 -5.10
CA ARG A 296 30.22 0.86 -6.28
C ARG A 296 29.85 -0.24 -7.28
N ASN A 297 28.56 -0.41 -7.56
CA ASN A 297 28.02 -1.42 -8.49
C ASN A 297 28.20 -2.89 -8.05
N CYS A 298 28.25 -3.16 -6.75
CA CYS A 298 28.20 -4.55 -6.26
C CYS A 298 26.84 -5.18 -6.64
N GLU A 299 26.84 -6.35 -7.28
CA GLU A 299 25.64 -7.02 -7.83
C GLU A 299 24.58 -7.39 -6.78
N SER A 300 24.90 -7.27 -5.49
CA SER A 300 24.01 -7.53 -4.35
C SER A 300 23.19 -6.30 -3.94
N ALA A 301 22.71 -5.49 -4.90
CA ALA A 301 21.85 -4.36 -4.60
C ALA A 301 20.47 -4.86 -4.13
N HIS A 302 20.20 -4.70 -2.84
CA HIS A 302 18.92 -5.06 -2.24
C HIS A 302 17.87 -4.01 -2.60
N LYS A 303 16.72 -4.47 -3.09
CA LYS A 303 15.60 -3.63 -3.54
C LYS A 303 14.52 -3.56 -2.48
N PHE A 304 13.70 -2.51 -2.54
CA PHE A 304 12.46 -2.45 -1.79
C PHE A 304 11.45 -3.38 -2.48
N GLU A 305 10.97 -4.40 -1.78
CA GLU A 305 10.05 -5.40 -2.35
C GLU A 305 8.63 -5.20 -1.84
N LEU A 306 8.49 -4.87 -0.56
CA LEU A 306 7.20 -4.79 0.11
C LEU A 306 6.50 -3.45 -0.16
N THR A 307 7.23 -2.34 -0.06
CA THR A 307 6.68 -0.99 -0.18
C THR A 307 6.12 -0.70 -1.57
N PRO A 308 6.81 -0.99 -2.70
CA PRO A 308 6.27 -0.69 -4.02
C PRO A 308 4.96 -1.43 -4.31
N ALA A 309 4.88 -2.71 -3.92
CA ALA A 309 3.66 -3.51 -4.06
C ALA A 309 2.51 -2.93 -3.22
N ALA A 310 2.78 -2.60 -1.95
CA ALA A 310 1.80 -1.99 -1.05
C ALA A 310 1.31 -0.62 -1.56
N CYS A 311 2.18 0.18 -2.19
CA CYS A 311 1.79 1.45 -2.79
C CYS A 311 0.85 1.25 -3.99
N VAL A 312 1.16 0.31 -4.89
CA VAL A 312 0.31 0.03 -6.07
C VAL A 312 -1.08 -0.47 -5.64
N GLU A 313 -1.13 -1.39 -4.68
CA GLU A 313 -2.37 -1.89 -4.09
C GLU A 313 -3.12 -0.78 -3.33
N GLY A 314 -2.42 0.03 -2.56
CA GLY A 314 -3.01 1.13 -1.81
C GLY A 314 -3.64 2.18 -2.74
N VAL A 315 -2.95 2.57 -3.81
CA VAL A 315 -3.50 3.45 -4.85
C VAL A 315 -4.75 2.82 -5.47
N GLN A 316 -4.76 1.50 -5.70
CA GLN A 316 -5.94 0.81 -6.24
C GLN A 316 -7.16 0.97 -5.35
N GLN A 317 -7.00 0.55 -4.10
CA GLN A 317 -8.11 0.49 -3.16
C GLN A 317 -8.63 1.89 -2.82
N LEU A 318 -7.74 2.87 -2.72
CA LEU A 318 -8.13 4.26 -2.51
C LEU A 318 -8.85 4.86 -3.73
N SER A 319 -8.40 4.55 -4.96
CA SER A 319 -9.06 5.01 -6.19
C SER A 319 -10.49 4.47 -6.27
N GLU A 320 -10.67 3.17 -6.01
CA GLU A 320 -11.99 2.54 -5.92
C GLU A 320 -12.83 3.15 -4.77
N ALA A 321 -12.26 3.35 -3.59
CA ALA A 321 -12.99 3.95 -2.47
C ALA A 321 -13.46 5.39 -2.77
N VAL A 322 -12.60 6.21 -3.39
CA VAL A 322 -12.95 7.57 -3.83
C VAL A 322 -14.10 7.54 -4.84
N ALA A 323 -14.01 6.68 -5.85
CA ALA A 323 -15.02 6.57 -6.88
C ALA A 323 -16.40 6.22 -6.33
N TYR A 324 -16.49 5.20 -5.48
CA TYR A 324 -17.76 4.78 -4.91
C TYR A 324 -18.26 5.76 -3.84
N LYS A 325 -17.39 6.46 -3.11
CA LYS A 325 -17.79 7.56 -2.23
C LYS A 325 -18.43 8.69 -3.03
N ILE A 326 -17.79 9.16 -4.10
CA ILE A 326 -18.34 10.22 -4.96
C ILE A 326 -19.73 9.80 -5.44
N VAL A 327 -19.85 8.64 -6.08
CA VAL A 327 -21.09 8.26 -6.75
C VAL A 327 -22.22 7.90 -5.78
N PHE A 328 -21.95 7.10 -4.75
CA PHE A 328 -23.00 6.55 -3.88
C PHE A 328 -23.22 7.30 -2.57
N HIS A 329 -22.27 8.12 -2.14
CA HIS A 329 -22.40 8.93 -0.93
C HIS A 329 -22.59 10.41 -1.28
N ASP A 330 -21.61 11.03 -1.95
CA ASP A 330 -21.60 12.48 -2.19
C ASP A 330 -22.65 12.90 -3.24
N LEU A 331 -22.87 12.07 -4.27
CA LEU A 331 -23.87 12.28 -5.33
C LEU A 331 -25.18 11.52 -5.08
N SER A 332 -25.39 10.99 -3.86
CA SER A 332 -26.57 10.18 -3.53
C SER A 332 -27.89 10.93 -3.74
N HIS A 333 -27.92 12.25 -3.50
CA HIS A 333 -29.13 13.07 -3.66
C HIS A 333 -29.57 13.22 -5.13
N VAL A 334 -28.62 13.28 -6.07
CA VAL A 334 -28.93 13.34 -7.51
C VAL A 334 -29.06 11.95 -8.15
N LEU A 335 -28.29 10.97 -7.69
CA LEU A 335 -28.33 9.60 -8.18
C LEU A 335 -29.51 8.81 -7.59
N TRP A 336 -29.50 8.61 -6.27
CA TRP A 336 -30.43 7.70 -5.58
C TRP A 336 -31.77 8.37 -5.26
N ASP A 337 -31.76 9.65 -4.89
CA ASP A 337 -32.98 10.41 -4.58
C ASP A 337 -33.47 11.29 -5.74
N GLY A 338 -32.78 11.28 -6.89
CA GLY A 338 -33.12 12.10 -8.05
C GLY A 338 -33.48 11.28 -9.28
N LEU A 339 -32.50 10.55 -9.84
CA LEU A 339 -32.60 9.92 -11.16
C LEU A 339 -33.83 9.00 -11.30
N TYR A 340 -34.70 9.31 -12.26
CA TYR A 340 -35.93 8.62 -12.63
C TYR A 340 -37.01 8.50 -11.53
N ILE A 341 -36.91 9.27 -10.45
CA ILE A 341 -38.00 9.29 -9.46
C ILE A 341 -39.24 9.94 -10.08
N GLY A 342 -40.38 9.25 -9.95
CA GLY A 342 -41.64 9.68 -10.54
C GLY A 342 -41.73 9.32 -12.02
N GLU A 343 -41.45 10.27 -12.91
CA GLU A 343 -41.51 10.08 -14.36
C GLU A 343 -40.12 10.24 -14.99
N PRO A 344 -39.62 9.27 -15.77
CA PRO A 344 -38.28 9.30 -16.36
C PRO A 344 -38.01 10.55 -17.22
N SER A 345 -39.02 11.08 -17.90
CA SER A 345 -38.91 12.29 -18.73
C SER A 345 -38.62 13.56 -17.94
N SER A 346 -39.01 13.61 -16.66
CA SER A 346 -38.89 14.78 -15.78
C SER A 346 -37.67 14.74 -14.85
N SER A 347 -37.17 13.54 -14.54
CA SER A 347 -36.09 13.29 -13.59
C SER A 347 -34.92 12.63 -14.30
N ARG A 348 -34.30 13.36 -15.24
CA ARG A 348 -33.23 12.91 -16.14
C ARG A 348 -31.86 12.89 -15.46
N ILE A 349 -30.86 12.38 -16.18
CA ILE A 349 -29.47 12.27 -15.70
C ILE A 349 -28.71 13.59 -15.58
N ASP A 350 -29.19 14.68 -16.20
CA ASP A 350 -28.43 15.95 -16.30
C ASP A 350 -27.88 16.47 -14.95
N PRO A 351 -28.65 16.52 -13.84
CA PRO A 351 -28.12 16.98 -12.55
C PRO A 351 -26.97 16.12 -12.02
N LEU A 352 -27.00 14.81 -12.28
CA LEU A 352 -25.91 13.91 -11.93
C LEU A 352 -24.67 14.21 -12.77
N LEU A 353 -24.83 14.45 -14.09
CA LEU A 353 -23.72 14.75 -14.98
C LEU A 353 -23.03 16.06 -14.60
N GLU A 354 -23.79 17.11 -14.29
CA GLU A 354 -23.23 18.41 -13.87
C GLU A 354 -22.39 18.30 -12.59
N GLU A 355 -22.88 17.58 -11.58
CA GLU A 355 -22.14 17.40 -10.33
C GLU A 355 -20.95 16.43 -10.49
N LEU A 356 -21.09 15.42 -11.34
CA LEU A 356 -20.00 14.50 -11.67
C LEU A 356 -18.87 15.23 -12.41
N GLU A 357 -19.19 16.12 -13.34
CA GLU A 357 -18.22 16.96 -14.04
C GLU A 357 -17.43 17.84 -13.05
N ARG A 358 -18.10 18.49 -12.11
CA ARG A 358 -17.44 19.29 -11.05
C ARG A 358 -16.48 18.43 -10.21
N ASN A 359 -16.87 17.20 -9.87
CA ASN A 359 -16.00 16.28 -9.15
C ASN A 359 -14.79 15.85 -10.00
N LEU A 360 -14.97 15.59 -11.29
CA LEU A 360 -13.88 15.27 -12.21
C LEU A 360 -12.86 16.42 -12.33
N LEU A 361 -13.32 17.67 -12.29
CA LEU A 361 -12.44 18.84 -12.23
C LEU A 361 -11.62 18.88 -10.94
N ILE A 362 -12.25 18.66 -9.78
CA ILE A 362 -11.57 18.59 -8.48
C ILE A 362 -10.50 17.48 -8.48
N ILE A 363 -10.85 16.29 -8.99
CA ILE A 363 -9.91 15.17 -9.12
C ILE A 363 -8.74 15.54 -10.04
N SER A 364 -9.02 16.23 -11.15
CA SER A 364 -7.99 16.61 -12.12
C SER A 364 -6.99 17.63 -11.56
N ASP A 365 -7.48 18.54 -10.72
CA ASP A 365 -6.69 19.56 -10.02
C ASP A 365 -5.79 18.97 -8.92
N ILE A 366 -6.33 18.07 -8.09
CA ILE A 366 -5.61 17.55 -6.93
C ILE A 366 -4.71 16.36 -7.29
N VAL A 367 -5.16 15.44 -8.15
CA VAL A 367 -4.49 14.15 -8.37
C VAL A 367 -3.40 14.26 -9.41
N HIS A 368 -2.25 13.67 -9.09
CA HIS A 368 -1.10 13.57 -9.99
C HIS A 368 -1.47 12.89 -11.33
N GLU A 369 -0.96 13.44 -12.44
CA GLU A 369 -1.28 13.01 -13.81
C GLU A 369 -1.16 11.49 -14.04
N ARG A 370 -0.09 10.86 -13.52
CA ARG A 370 0.17 9.41 -13.66
C ARG A 370 -0.86 8.51 -12.98
N VAL A 371 -1.68 9.06 -12.08
CA VAL A 371 -2.72 8.31 -11.35
C VAL A 371 -4.12 8.75 -11.76
N ARG A 372 -4.27 9.95 -12.32
CA ARG A 372 -5.54 10.56 -12.70
C ARG A 372 -6.41 9.65 -13.58
N THR A 373 -5.85 9.09 -14.66
CA THR A 373 -6.60 8.19 -15.57
C THR A 373 -7.22 7.00 -14.82
N ARG A 374 -6.52 6.46 -13.82
CA ARG A 374 -7.02 5.35 -13.00
C ARG A 374 -8.26 5.76 -12.20
N ILE A 375 -8.16 6.87 -11.47
CA ILE A 375 -9.28 7.34 -10.64
C ILE A 375 -10.49 7.69 -11.50
N ILE A 376 -10.29 8.38 -12.63
CA ILE A 376 -11.39 8.71 -13.56
C ILE A 376 -12.03 7.43 -14.10
N THR A 377 -11.23 6.39 -14.40
CA THR A 377 -11.74 5.08 -14.81
C THR A 377 -12.58 4.43 -13.71
N ASP A 378 -12.13 4.47 -12.46
CA ASP A 378 -12.88 3.92 -11.33
C ASP A 378 -14.18 4.72 -11.07
N ILE A 379 -14.16 6.05 -11.23
CA ILE A 379 -15.36 6.91 -11.16
C ILE A 379 -16.35 6.56 -12.26
N MET A 380 -15.87 6.33 -13.50
CA MET A 380 -16.70 5.88 -14.61
C MET A 380 -17.37 4.54 -14.28
N LYS A 381 -16.60 3.58 -13.79
CA LYS A 381 -17.12 2.27 -13.39
C LYS A 381 -18.17 2.40 -12.31
N ALA A 382 -17.89 3.16 -11.24
CA ALA A 382 -18.85 3.41 -10.17
C ALA A 382 -20.12 4.10 -10.70
N SER A 383 -20.00 5.01 -11.67
CA SER A 383 -21.14 5.70 -12.29
C SER A 383 -22.01 4.74 -13.12
N CYS A 384 -21.40 3.84 -13.89
CA CYS A 384 -22.11 2.76 -14.59
C CYS A 384 -22.84 1.83 -13.62
N ASP A 385 -22.17 1.44 -12.53
CA ASP A 385 -22.76 0.61 -11.48
C ASP A 385 -23.93 1.32 -10.80
N GLY A 386 -23.77 2.62 -10.49
CA GLY A 386 -24.81 3.47 -9.92
C GLY A 386 -26.03 3.60 -10.84
N PHE A 387 -25.79 3.83 -12.14
CA PHE A 387 -26.84 3.89 -13.14
C PHE A 387 -27.64 2.59 -13.23
N LEU A 388 -26.95 1.44 -13.26
CA LEU A 388 -27.61 0.13 -13.27
C LEU A 388 -28.34 -0.16 -11.96
N LEU A 389 -27.77 0.24 -10.82
CA LEU A 389 -28.40 0.06 -9.51
C LEU A 389 -29.70 0.86 -9.43
N VAL A 390 -29.74 2.08 -9.96
CA VAL A 390 -30.98 2.89 -10.06
C VAL A 390 -32.04 2.17 -10.90
N LEU A 391 -31.66 1.62 -12.06
CA LEU A 391 -32.58 0.94 -12.98
C LEU A 391 -33.11 -0.40 -12.46
N LEU A 392 -32.26 -1.19 -11.80
CA LEU A 392 -32.57 -2.58 -11.41
C LEU A 392 -32.85 -2.73 -9.91
N ALA A 393 -32.56 -1.71 -9.11
CA ALA A 393 -32.66 -1.77 -7.66
C ALA A 393 -32.95 -0.40 -7.02
N GLY A 394 -33.50 0.58 -7.73
CA GLY A 394 -33.75 1.93 -7.19
C GLY A 394 -35.01 2.07 -6.31
N GLY A 395 -35.78 1.00 -6.09
CA GLY A 395 -36.96 1.01 -5.22
C GLY A 395 -38.25 1.54 -5.87
N PRO A 396 -39.39 1.45 -5.17
CA PRO A 396 -40.74 1.50 -5.77
C PRO A 396 -41.15 2.87 -6.34
N SER A 397 -40.34 3.91 -6.18
CA SER A 397 -40.60 5.26 -6.70
C SER A 397 -40.21 5.42 -8.18
N ARG A 398 -39.72 4.35 -8.80
CA ARG A 398 -39.30 4.28 -10.20
C ARG A 398 -40.13 3.25 -10.94
N ALA A 399 -40.59 3.59 -12.13
CA ALA A 399 -41.34 2.69 -12.99
C ALA A 399 -41.10 3.07 -14.45
N PHE A 400 -40.80 2.08 -15.30
CA PHE A 400 -40.38 2.30 -16.69
C PHE A 400 -41.35 1.62 -17.65
N THR A 401 -41.84 2.39 -18.61
CA THR A 401 -42.57 1.88 -19.77
C THR A 401 -41.58 1.48 -20.88
N ARG A 402 -42.07 0.87 -21.96
CA ARG A 402 -41.24 0.57 -23.13
C ARG A 402 -40.77 1.84 -23.85
N GLN A 403 -41.57 2.91 -23.80
CA GLN A 403 -41.24 4.18 -24.47
C GLN A 403 -40.07 4.90 -23.79
N ASP A 404 -39.89 4.65 -22.49
CA ASP A 404 -38.78 5.23 -21.71
C ASP A 404 -37.41 4.60 -22.07
N SER A 405 -37.37 3.53 -22.88
CA SER A 405 -36.09 2.90 -23.26
C SER A 405 -35.16 3.85 -24.00
N GLN A 406 -35.70 4.70 -24.88
CA GLN A 406 -34.91 5.70 -25.60
C GLN A 406 -34.32 6.74 -24.65
N ILE A 407 -35.10 7.19 -23.66
CA ILE A 407 -34.64 8.13 -22.62
C ILE A 407 -33.45 7.54 -21.86
N ILE A 408 -33.55 6.26 -21.47
CA ILE A 408 -32.50 5.56 -20.73
C ILE A 408 -31.24 5.40 -21.60
N GLU A 409 -31.38 5.08 -22.88
CA GLU A 409 -30.26 4.95 -23.81
C GLU A 409 -29.56 6.29 -24.07
N ASP A 410 -30.32 7.37 -24.25
CA ASP A 410 -29.80 8.72 -24.45
C ASP A 410 -29.05 9.20 -23.20
N ASP A 411 -29.61 8.98 -22.00
CA ASP A 411 -28.98 9.33 -20.73
C ASP A 411 -27.69 8.54 -20.48
N PHE A 412 -27.68 7.25 -20.82
CA PHE A 412 -26.47 6.44 -20.73
C PHE A 412 -25.40 6.88 -21.75
N LYS A 413 -25.83 7.32 -22.93
CA LYS A 413 -24.91 7.90 -23.92
C LYS A 413 -24.29 9.18 -23.38
N ALA A 414 -25.07 10.10 -22.83
CA ALA A 414 -24.58 11.33 -22.21
C ALA A 414 -23.58 11.05 -21.08
N LEU A 415 -23.84 10.03 -20.25
CA LEU A 415 -22.90 9.57 -19.23
C LEU A 415 -21.55 9.14 -19.83
N LYS A 416 -21.55 8.35 -20.91
CA LYS A 416 -20.31 7.95 -21.59
C LYS A 416 -19.59 9.14 -22.22
N ASP A 417 -20.34 10.05 -22.83
CA ASP A 417 -19.81 11.22 -23.53
C ASP A 417 -19.10 12.18 -22.54
N LEU A 418 -19.58 12.28 -21.30
CA LEU A 418 -18.89 13.01 -20.22
C LEU A 418 -17.47 12.48 -19.97
N PHE A 419 -17.30 11.16 -19.86
CA PHE A 419 -15.97 10.57 -19.63
C PHE A 419 -15.09 10.54 -20.87
N TRP A 420 -15.69 10.57 -22.07
CA TRP A 420 -14.95 10.71 -23.32
C TRP A 420 -14.42 12.15 -23.50
N ALA A 421 -15.16 13.15 -23.03
CA ALA A 421 -14.79 14.56 -23.02
C ALA A 421 -14.22 15.06 -24.36
N ASN A 422 -14.89 14.76 -25.47
CA ASN A 422 -14.47 15.14 -26.82
C ASN A 422 -13.07 14.64 -27.25
N GLY A 423 -12.56 13.58 -26.61
CA GLY A 423 -11.25 13.00 -26.87
C GLY A 423 -10.18 13.41 -25.85
N ASP A 424 -10.48 14.38 -24.97
CA ASP A 424 -9.56 14.83 -23.91
C ASP A 424 -9.68 13.99 -22.62
N GLY A 425 -10.65 13.08 -22.56
CA GLY A 425 -10.96 12.26 -21.40
C GLY A 425 -10.34 10.85 -21.44
N LEU A 426 -11.15 9.84 -21.11
CA LEU A 426 -10.74 8.45 -21.13
C LEU A 426 -10.65 7.89 -22.58
N PRO A 427 -9.68 6.98 -22.84
CA PRO A 427 -9.64 6.20 -24.06
C PRO A 427 -10.95 5.42 -24.33
N ALA A 428 -11.39 5.41 -25.60
CA ALA A 428 -12.65 4.80 -26.00
C ALA A 428 -12.73 3.29 -25.69
N ASP A 429 -11.61 2.57 -25.74
CA ASP A 429 -11.50 1.16 -25.39
C ASP A 429 -11.76 0.89 -23.90
N LEU A 430 -11.30 1.78 -23.02
CA LEU A 430 -11.63 1.71 -21.59
C LEU A 430 -13.11 2.00 -21.37
N ILE A 431 -13.65 3.02 -22.02
CA ILE A 431 -15.08 3.37 -21.93
C ILE A 431 -15.94 2.19 -22.39
N ASP A 432 -15.59 1.57 -23.51
CA ASP A 432 -16.31 0.41 -24.04
C ASP A 432 -16.25 -0.79 -23.10
N LYS A 433 -15.07 -1.07 -22.54
CA LYS A 433 -14.87 -2.17 -21.59
C LYS A 433 -15.73 -2.02 -20.35
N PHE A 434 -15.73 -0.84 -19.72
CA PHE A 434 -16.45 -0.63 -18.46
C PHE A 434 -17.95 -0.34 -18.64
N SER A 435 -18.39 0.02 -19.85
CA SER A 435 -19.81 0.18 -20.19
C SER A 435 -20.48 -1.10 -20.71
N ALA A 436 -19.72 -2.18 -20.93
CA ALA A 436 -20.21 -3.41 -21.58
C ALA A 436 -21.43 -4.03 -20.88
N THR A 437 -21.41 -4.12 -19.55
CA THR A 437 -22.52 -4.68 -18.76
C THR A 437 -23.79 -3.85 -18.95
N ALA A 438 -23.69 -2.52 -18.84
CA ALA A 438 -24.83 -1.65 -19.01
C ALA A 438 -25.39 -1.76 -20.43
N ARG A 439 -24.54 -1.68 -21.45
CA ARG A 439 -24.91 -1.85 -22.86
C ARG A 439 -25.63 -3.17 -23.13
N GLY A 440 -25.27 -4.25 -22.44
CA GLY A 440 -25.97 -5.53 -22.53
C GLY A 440 -27.36 -5.50 -21.89
N VAL A 441 -27.52 -4.81 -20.76
CA VAL A 441 -28.77 -4.75 -19.97
C VAL A 441 -29.79 -3.78 -20.56
N LEU A 442 -29.39 -2.61 -21.06
CA LEU A 442 -30.31 -1.55 -21.49
C LEU A 442 -31.35 -1.99 -22.54
N PRO A 443 -31.02 -2.82 -23.56
CA PRO A 443 -32.00 -3.30 -24.53
C PRO A 443 -33.20 -4.06 -23.92
N LEU A 444 -33.05 -4.62 -22.70
CA LEU A 444 -34.17 -5.25 -21.99
C LEU A 444 -35.29 -4.25 -21.68
N PHE A 445 -34.96 -2.96 -21.50
CA PHE A 445 -35.95 -1.92 -21.26
C PHE A 445 -36.80 -1.59 -22.49
N GLY A 446 -36.30 -1.86 -23.70
CA GLY A 446 -37.04 -1.72 -24.97
C GLY A 446 -37.75 -2.99 -25.45
N THR A 447 -37.49 -4.15 -24.83
CA THR A 447 -38.11 -5.44 -25.16
C THR A 447 -39.57 -5.48 -24.67
N ASP A 448 -40.46 -6.12 -25.42
CA ASP A 448 -41.86 -6.31 -25.00
C ASP A 448 -42.00 -7.22 -23.78
N THR A 449 -43.04 -6.98 -22.98
CA THR A 449 -43.22 -7.68 -21.69
C THR A 449 -43.38 -9.19 -21.86
N ASP A 450 -44.10 -9.65 -22.88
CA ASP A 450 -44.35 -11.08 -23.11
C ASP A 450 -43.05 -11.82 -23.45
N THR A 451 -42.21 -11.23 -24.31
CA THR A 451 -40.88 -11.75 -24.64
C THR A 451 -39.95 -11.74 -23.42
N LEU A 452 -39.99 -10.71 -22.58
CA LEU A 452 -39.22 -10.69 -21.33
C LEU A 452 -39.65 -11.81 -20.37
N ILE A 453 -40.95 -12.05 -20.24
CA ILE A 453 -41.50 -13.14 -19.42
C ILE A 453 -41.09 -14.50 -19.99
N GLU A 454 -41.17 -14.68 -21.31
CA GLU A 454 -40.79 -15.94 -21.94
C GLU A 454 -39.29 -16.20 -21.79
N ARG A 455 -38.46 -15.19 -22.03
CA ARG A 455 -37.01 -15.27 -21.79
C ARG A 455 -36.72 -15.62 -20.32
N PHE A 456 -37.42 -14.99 -19.37
CA PHE A 456 -37.29 -15.32 -17.96
C PHE A 456 -37.65 -16.80 -17.69
N ARG A 457 -38.73 -17.33 -18.27
CA ARG A 457 -39.12 -18.73 -18.11
C ARG A 457 -38.10 -19.69 -18.71
N CYS A 458 -37.58 -19.41 -19.91
CA CYS A 458 -36.56 -20.22 -20.56
C CYS A 458 -35.31 -20.34 -19.68
N VAL A 459 -34.75 -19.21 -19.24
CA VAL A 459 -33.56 -19.21 -18.38
C VAL A 459 -33.83 -19.91 -17.04
N ASN A 460 -35.05 -19.80 -16.51
CA ASN A 460 -35.42 -20.45 -15.24
C ASN A 460 -35.47 -21.98 -15.38
N LEU A 461 -36.03 -22.46 -16.49
CA LEU A 461 -36.02 -23.88 -16.85
C LEU A 461 -34.60 -24.41 -17.08
N GLU A 462 -33.73 -23.64 -17.72
CA GLU A 462 -32.32 -24.01 -17.91
C GLU A 462 -31.57 -24.08 -16.57
N THR A 463 -31.85 -23.15 -15.64
CA THR A 463 -31.15 -23.05 -14.35
C THR A 463 -31.61 -24.11 -13.34
N TYR A 464 -32.92 -24.39 -13.27
CA TYR A 464 -33.51 -25.25 -12.22
C TYR A 464 -34.15 -26.56 -12.77
N GLY A 465 -34.09 -26.79 -14.08
CA GLY A 465 -34.62 -27.99 -14.74
C GLY A 465 -36.14 -28.17 -14.59
N SER A 466 -36.60 -29.41 -14.71
CA SER A 466 -38.03 -29.79 -14.67
C SER A 466 -38.77 -29.41 -13.37
N SER A 467 -38.04 -29.09 -12.29
CA SER A 467 -38.57 -28.59 -11.01
C SER A 467 -39.25 -27.22 -11.16
N ALA A 468 -38.87 -26.41 -12.16
CA ALA A 468 -39.40 -25.07 -12.41
C ALA A 468 -40.78 -25.04 -13.12
N LYS A 469 -41.37 -26.19 -13.48
CA LYS A 469 -42.67 -26.23 -14.18
C LYS A 469 -43.86 -25.87 -13.28
N SER A 470 -43.77 -26.05 -11.96
CA SER A 470 -44.88 -25.84 -11.02
C SER A 470 -44.70 -24.65 -10.07
N ARG A 471 -43.45 -24.29 -9.72
CA ARG A 471 -43.15 -23.16 -8.83
C ARG A 471 -41.79 -22.55 -9.20
N PHE A 472 -41.78 -21.30 -9.63
CA PHE A 472 -40.54 -20.60 -9.95
C PHE A 472 -39.85 -20.17 -8.64
N PRO A 473 -38.63 -20.65 -8.34
CA PRO A 473 -37.89 -20.18 -7.17
C PRO A 473 -37.52 -18.70 -7.34
N LEU A 474 -37.38 -17.99 -6.22
CA LEU A 474 -36.89 -16.61 -6.26
C LEU A 474 -35.38 -16.66 -6.57
N PRO A 475 -34.91 -16.01 -7.65
CA PRO A 475 -33.48 -16.01 -7.99
C PRO A 475 -32.64 -15.40 -6.86
N PRO A 476 -31.46 -15.95 -6.55
CA PRO A 476 -30.54 -15.32 -5.62
C PRO A 476 -30.08 -13.96 -6.17
N THR A 477 -29.88 -12.99 -5.28
CA THR A 477 -29.32 -11.70 -5.68
C THR A 477 -27.80 -11.81 -5.75
N SER A 478 -27.26 -11.98 -6.96
CA SER A 478 -25.83 -12.19 -7.22
C SER A 478 -24.97 -10.94 -7.02
N GLY A 479 -25.58 -9.75 -7.02
CA GLY A 479 -24.88 -8.46 -7.00
C GLY A 479 -24.16 -8.12 -8.32
N GLN A 480 -24.29 -8.97 -9.35
CA GLN A 480 -23.76 -8.73 -10.69
C GLN A 480 -24.91 -8.68 -11.69
N TRP A 481 -24.83 -7.77 -12.65
CA TRP A 481 -25.86 -7.61 -13.67
C TRP A 481 -25.45 -8.30 -14.96
N ASN A 482 -26.38 -9.04 -15.57
CA ASN A 482 -26.16 -9.68 -16.86
C ASN A 482 -27.50 -9.83 -17.59
N PRO A 483 -27.60 -9.47 -18.88
CA PRO A 483 -28.86 -9.55 -19.63
C PRO A 483 -29.48 -10.94 -19.77
N THR A 484 -28.72 -12.02 -19.57
CA THR A 484 -29.23 -13.40 -19.57
C THR A 484 -29.42 -13.97 -18.18
N GLU A 485 -29.21 -13.20 -17.12
CA GLU A 485 -29.32 -13.67 -15.74
C GLU A 485 -30.73 -13.44 -15.18
N LEU A 486 -31.23 -14.43 -14.43
CA LEU A 486 -32.60 -14.45 -13.89
C LEU A 486 -32.90 -13.26 -12.98
N ASN A 487 -31.98 -12.90 -12.08
CA ASN A 487 -32.19 -11.79 -11.15
C ASN A 487 -32.27 -10.45 -11.89
N THR A 488 -31.43 -10.24 -12.91
CA THR A 488 -31.52 -9.06 -13.79
C THR A 488 -32.87 -8.98 -14.51
N LEU A 489 -33.30 -10.07 -15.18
CA LEU A 489 -34.60 -10.12 -15.88
C LEU A 489 -35.79 -9.90 -14.92
N LEU A 490 -35.74 -10.53 -13.74
CA LEU A 490 -36.76 -10.33 -12.71
C LEU A 490 -36.85 -8.86 -12.28
N ARG A 491 -35.71 -8.20 -12.08
CA ARG A 491 -35.65 -6.79 -11.70
C ARG A 491 -36.21 -5.90 -12.80
N VAL A 492 -35.87 -6.12 -14.07
CA VAL A 492 -36.49 -5.38 -15.19
C VAL A 492 -38.01 -5.52 -15.17
N LEU A 493 -38.54 -6.73 -14.92
CA LEU A 493 -39.99 -6.94 -14.78
C LEU A 493 -40.58 -6.24 -13.55
N CYS A 494 -39.87 -6.18 -12.42
CA CYS A 494 -40.32 -5.49 -11.20
C CYS A 494 -40.53 -4.00 -11.41
N TYR A 495 -39.66 -3.35 -12.19
CA TYR A 495 -39.75 -1.93 -12.53
C TYR A 495 -40.52 -1.66 -13.83
N ARG A 496 -41.03 -2.69 -14.52
CA ARG A 496 -41.84 -2.53 -15.73
C ARG A 496 -43.24 -2.01 -15.38
N ASN A 497 -43.56 -0.80 -15.85
CA ASN A 497 -44.88 -0.20 -15.69
C ASN A 497 -45.88 -0.77 -16.73
N ASP A 498 -46.24 -2.04 -16.56
CA ASP A 498 -47.14 -2.77 -17.45
C ASP A 498 -48.04 -3.75 -16.69
N GLU A 499 -49.27 -3.93 -17.18
CA GLU A 499 -50.26 -4.84 -16.57
C GLU A 499 -49.82 -6.30 -16.60
N THR A 500 -49.22 -6.74 -17.70
CA THR A 500 -48.80 -8.13 -17.87
C THR A 500 -47.66 -8.47 -16.90
N ALA A 501 -46.69 -7.57 -16.77
CA ALA A 501 -45.58 -7.72 -15.81
C ALA A 501 -46.09 -7.78 -14.36
N SER A 502 -46.95 -6.83 -13.97
CA SER A 502 -47.48 -6.77 -12.60
C SER A 502 -48.35 -7.98 -12.24
N LYS A 503 -49.15 -8.50 -13.19
CA LYS A 503 -49.94 -9.73 -13.01
C LYS A 503 -49.03 -10.97 -12.90
N PHE A 504 -48.00 -11.07 -13.73
CA PHE A 504 -47.02 -12.15 -13.67
C PHE A 504 -46.32 -12.20 -12.31
N LEU A 505 -45.75 -11.10 -11.85
CA LEU A 505 -45.04 -11.03 -10.57
C LEU A 505 -45.94 -11.33 -9.36
N LYS A 506 -47.20 -10.89 -9.40
CA LYS A 506 -48.19 -11.23 -8.37
C LYS A 506 -48.48 -12.73 -8.35
N LYS A 507 -48.69 -13.35 -9.52
CA LYS A 507 -49.01 -14.78 -9.62
C LYS A 507 -47.84 -15.67 -9.24
N THR A 508 -46.63 -15.30 -9.65
CA THR A 508 -45.42 -16.12 -9.50
C THR A 508 -44.82 -16.01 -8.09
N TYR A 509 -44.74 -14.80 -7.54
CA TYR A 509 -43.98 -14.52 -6.31
C TYR A 509 -44.79 -13.80 -5.22
N ASN A 510 -46.05 -13.45 -5.50
CA ASN A 510 -46.89 -12.65 -4.61
C ASN A 510 -46.24 -11.32 -4.15
N LEU A 511 -45.48 -10.67 -5.05
CA LEU A 511 -44.79 -9.42 -4.71
C LEU A 511 -45.79 -8.29 -4.41
N PRO A 512 -45.54 -7.47 -3.37
CA PRO A 512 -46.39 -6.34 -3.03
C PRO A 512 -46.17 -5.16 -3.98
N LYS A 513 -47.15 -4.25 -4.06
CA LYS A 513 -47.06 -2.99 -4.83
C LYS A 513 -46.34 -1.87 -4.07
N LYS A 514 -46.35 -1.94 -2.75
CA LYS A 514 -45.74 -0.98 -1.82
C LYS A 514 -45.07 -1.78 -0.70
N LEU A 515 -43.97 -1.23 -0.18
CA LEU A 515 -43.31 -1.74 1.01
C LEU A 515 -44.04 -1.34 2.28
#